data_AF-A0A524GB44-F1
#
_entry.id   AF-A0A524GB44-F1
#
_cell.length_a   1.000
_cell.length_b   1.000
_cell.length_c   1.000
_cell.angle_alpha   90.00
_cell.angle_beta   90.00
_cell.angle_gamma   90.00
#
_symmetry.space_group_name_H-M   'P 1'
#
loop_
_entity.id
_entity.type
_entity.pdbx_description
1 polymer ?
#
loop_
_entity_poly.entity_id
_entity_poly.type
_entity_poly.pdbx_seq_one_letter_code
_entity_poly.pdbx_strand_id
1 'polypeptide(L)'
;MTDNINPNVKEGWNGPGRKDGTITPLTPEDDALHIEVGKKNQFEWWYFDAHLEGGYTLVAFFYAANPNPGLNAGKIGVELVLLRPDGRKTQRFIKYKKSDFYASREKADVKIGENYLEVDYSQDSLPVYKIHLDEDELAFDLTYRCEVVGWKPGSGFSHFADLGYFAWVIPFAKARVSGTVRDRETIMEVSGVGYHDHNWLNFSFSSIIEYWMWGRIYSRNFTLSYAFIQCNEKVDRHAVKVLMAAKGKDIILSTGEYDFIQENFEYSSAAGHSFPKTITITTPEILSVQLDVHRVLEAEDMLSNFPALLRFIAKYILKMKPGYFRLNSDFKLDVNHDGIKFEETGNTLHEIVTFKQLGQTS
;
A
#
# COMPACT_ATOMS: atom_id res chain seq x y z
N MET A 1 20.75 -3.52 2.53
CA MET A 1 20.26 -2.13 2.35
C MET A 1 20.80 -1.28 3.48
N THR A 2 20.81 0.05 3.35
CA THR A 2 21.39 0.96 4.34
C THR A 2 20.28 1.59 5.18
N ASP A 3 20.35 1.53 6.50
CA ASP A 3 19.40 2.22 7.39
C ASP A 3 19.86 3.67 7.66
N ASN A 4 20.10 4.42 6.57
CA ASN A 4 20.56 5.81 6.67
C ASN A 4 19.41 6.72 7.11
N ILE A 5 19.73 7.70 7.95
CA ILE A 5 18.80 8.73 8.39
C ILE A 5 19.28 10.07 7.85
N ASN A 6 18.50 10.67 6.96
CA ASN A 6 18.77 12.03 6.49
C ASN A 6 18.17 13.02 7.50
N PRO A 7 18.96 13.91 8.11
CA PRO A 7 18.45 14.86 9.10
C PRO A 7 17.45 15.87 8.53
N ASN A 8 17.42 16.06 7.22
CA ASN A 8 16.47 16.92 6.51
C ASN A 8 15.16 16.21 6.15
N VAL A 9 15.06 14.89 6.31
CA VAL A 9 13.79 14.18 6.24
C VAL A 9 13.15 14.21 7.62
N LYS A 10 11.90 14.67 7.69
CA LYS A 10 11.11 14.73 8.93
C LYS A 10 9.91 13.81 8.79
N GLU A 11 10.00 12.65 9.42
CA GLU A 11 8.90 11.69 9.53
C GLU A 11 7.89 12.10 10.61
N GLY A 12 6.67 11.59 10.52
CA GLY A 12 5.53 12.04 11.34
C GLY A 12 5.49 11.57 12.79
N TRP A 13 6.44 10.75 13.25
CA TRP A 13 6.46 10.12 14.57
C TRP A 13 6.29 11.11 15.73
N ASN A 14 5.49 10.73 16.74
CA ASN A 14 5.21 11.59 17.91
C ASN A 14 5.96 11.19 19.19
N GLY A 15 6.73 10.10 19.16
CA GLY A 15 7.53 9.60 20.28
C GLY A 15 9.02 9.93 20.18
N PRO A 16 9.81 9.51 21.19
CA PRO A 16 11.26 9.57 21.09
C PRO A 16 11.77 8.56 20.05
N GLY A 17 12.47 9.04 19.02
CA GLY A 17 12.99 8.20 17.94
C GLY A 17 12.00 8.07 16.78
N ARG A 18 12.05 6.94 16.07
CA ARG A 18 11.14 6.66 14.93
C ARG A 18 9.99 5.77 15.37
N LYS A 19 9.18 6.23 16.32
CA LYS A 19 8.02 5.50 16.84
C LYS A 19 7.00 6.43 17.48
N ASP A 20 5.79 5.95 17.65
CA ASP A 20 4.79 6.68 18.42
C ASP A 20 4.93 6.44 19.92
N GLY A 21 5.01 7.53 20.67
CA GLY A 21 4.92 7.49 22.13
C GLY A 21 3.47 7.34 22.61
N THR A 22 2.52 7.73 21.77
CA THR A 22 1.08 7.48 21.97
C THR A 22 0.43 7.31 20.61
N ILE A 23 -0.41 6.29 20.47
CA ILE A 23 -1.17 6.08 19.24
C ILE A 23 -2.18 7.21 19.10
N THR A 24 -1.98 8.06 18.09
CA THR A 24 -2.93 9.15 17.78
C THR A 24 -4.11 8.55 17.03
N PRO A 25 -5.35 8.67 17.54
CA PRO A 25 -6.51 8.17 16.83
C PRO A 25 -6.66 8.86 15.47
N LEU A 26 -7.00 8.07 14.46
CA LEU A 26 -7.37 8.58 13.14
C LEU A 26 -8.77 9.22 13.23
N THR A 27 -8.92 10.44 12.73
CA THR A 27 -10.20 11.16 12.65
C THR A 27 -10.78 11.05 11.24
N PRO A 28 -12.09 11.29 11.04
CA PRO A 28 -12.68 11.30 9.70
C PRO A 28 -11.95 12.23 8.71
N GLU A 29 -11.48 13.38 9.18
CA GLU A 29 -10.77 14.37 8.36
C GLU A 29 -9.43 13.84 7.82
N ASP A 30 -8.76 12.94 8.57
CA ASP A 30 -7.52 12.31 8.11
C ASP A 30 -7.72 11.46 6.84
N ASP A 31 -8.95 11.03 6.56
CA ASP A 31 -9.32 10.26 5.37
C ASP A 31 -10.13 11.09 4.34
N ALA A 32 -10.22 12.41 4.55
CA ALA A 32 -10.90 13.34 3.66
C ALA A 32 -9.97 13.94 2.59
N LEU A 33 -10.48 14.76 1.67
CA LEU A 33 -9.66 15.41 0.64
C LEU A 33 -8.68 16.46 1.21
N HIS A 34 -7.39 16.30 0.93
CA HIS A 34 -6.31 17.16 1.41
C HIS A 34 -5.76 18.12 0.34
N ILE A 35 -5.86 17.77 -0.95
CA ILE A 35 -5.26 18.59 -2.01
C ILE A 35 -6.18 19.68 -2.56
N GLU A 36 -5.59 20.60 -3.32
CA GLU A 36 -6.28 21.53 -4.20
C GLU A 36 -6.39 20.90 -5.59
N VAL A 37 -7.52 20.26 -5.87
CA VAL A 37 -7.72 19.47 -7.09
C VAL A 37 -7.46 20.29 -8.36
N GLY A 38 -6.55 19.80 -9.20
CA GLY A 38 -6.12 20.44 -10.44
C GLY A 38 -4.89 21.36 -10.31
N LYS A 39 -4.39 21.58 -9.09
CA LYS A 39 -3.10 22.24 -8.89
C LYS A 39 -1.96 21.34 -9.38
N LYS A 40 -0.91 21.96 -9.92
CA LYS A 40 0.30 21.24 -10.34
C LYS A 40 1.00 20.61 -9.14
N ASN A 41 1.63 19.45 -9.38
CA ASN A 41 2.40 18.71 -8.38
C ASN A 41 1.58 18.43 -7.12
N GLN A 42 0.35 17.98 -7.28
CA GLN A 42 -0.45 17.42 -6.20
C GLN A 42 -1.06 16.11 -6.68
N PHE A 43 -1.01 15.12 -5.80
CA PHE A 43 -1.50 13.77 -6.05
C PHE A 43 -2.20 13.29 -4.79
N GLU A 44 -3.33 12.63 -4.94
CA GLU A 44 -4.13 12.11 -3.84
C GLU A 44 -5.02 10.98 -4.34
N TRP A 45 -5.06 9.89 -3.57
CA TRP A 45 -5.84 8.71 -3.89
C TRP A 45 -6.25 7.90 -2.66
N TRP A 46 -7.47 7.36 -2.73
CA TRP A 46 -7.96 6.33 -1.84
C TRP A 46 -7.77 4.97 -2.51
N TYR A 47 -7.15 4.05 -1.79
CA TYR A 47 -6.83 2.70 -2.26
C TYR A 47 -7.57 1.67 -1.43
N PHE A 48 -8.26 0.75 -2.10
CA PHE A 48 -8.90 -0.41 -1.48
C PHE A 48 -8.38 -1.67 -2.15
N ASP A 49 -8.17 -2.72 -1.36
CA ASP A 49 -8.04 -4.07 -1.90
C ASP A 49 -8.84 -5.08 -1.09
N ALA A 50 -9.06 -6.24 -1.70
CA ALA A 50 -9.61 -7.39 -1.01
C ALA A 50 -9.05 -8.70 -1.57
N HIS A 51 -8.76 -9.61 -0.66
CA HIS A 51 -8.57 -11.03 -0.96
C HIS A 51 -9.89 -11.75 -0.70
N LEU A 52 -10.49 -12.27 -1.75
CA LEU A 52 -11.81 -12.90 -1.71
C LEU A 52 -11.69 -14.41 -1.59
N GLU A 53 -12.72 -15.01 -1.01
CA GLU A 53 -12.95 -16.44 -1.09
C GLU A 53 -12.94 -16.90 -2.56
N GLY A 54 -12.39 -18.10 -2.80
CA GLY A 54 -12.16 -18.60 -4.16
C GLY A 54 -10.86 -18.12 -4.81
N GLY A 55 -10.09 -17.25 -4.15
CA GLY A 55 -8.72 -16.88 -4.57
C GLY A 55 -8.64 -15.67 -5.51
N TYR A 56 -9.71 -14.88 -5.61
CA TYR A 56 -9.67 -13.61 -6.34
C TYR A 56 -9.00 -12.54 -5.48
N THR A 57 -8.29 -11.63 -6.14
CA THR A 57 -7.81 -10.39 -5.51
C THR A 57 -8.30 -9.22 -6.34
N LEU A 58 -8.84 -8.20 -5.69
CA LEU A 58 -9.24 -6.97 -6.34
C LEU A 58 -8.53 -5.78 -5.76
N VAL A 59 -8.39 -4.74 -6.58
CA VAL A 59 -7.88 -3.44 -6.17
C VAL A 59 -8.78 -2.37 -6.80
N ALA A 60 -9.16 -1.38 -6.00
CA ALA A 60 -9.89 -0.20 -6.43
C ALA A 60 -9.13 1.05 -6.02
N PHE A 61 -8.98 1.99 -6.94
CA PHE A 61 -8.49 3.33 -6.63
C PHE A 61 -9.54 4.38 -6.99
N PHE A 62 -9.67 5.39 -6.12
CA PHE A 62 -10.30 6.65 -6.44
C PHE A 62 -9.22 7.72 -6.47
N TYR A 63 -8.94 8.30 -7.63
CA TYR A 63 -7.90 9.32 -7.80
C TYR A 63 -8.52 10.72 -7.89
N ALA A 64 -8.23 11.57 -6.90
CA ALA A 64 -8.35 13.01 -7.06
C ALA A 64 -7.24 13.56 -7.98
N ALA A 65 -6.06 12.95 -7.93
CA ALA A 65 -4.97 13.16 -8.88
C ALA A 65 -4.00 11.98 -8.87
N ASN A 66 -3.91 11.26 -10.00
CA ASN A 66 -3.12 10.03 -10.11
C ASN A 66 -1.59 10.28 -10.03
N PRO A 67 -0.85 9.62 -9.11
CA PRO A 67 0.59 9.81 -8.91
C PRO A 67 1.48 9.12 -9.95
N ASN A 68 0.92 8.17 -10.71
CA ASN A 68 1.70 7.32 -11.60
C ASN A 68 2.26 8.13 -12.78
N PRO A 69 3.56 8.01 -13.08
CA PRO A 69 4.19 8.74 -14.17
C PRO A 69 3.60 8.32 -15.52
N GLY A 70 3.51 9.27 -16.46
CA GLY A 70 3.02 9.03 -17.81
C GLY A 70 1.79 9.88 -18.16
N LEU A 71 1.00 9.42 -19.12
CA LEU A 71 -0.11 10.18 -19.69
C LEU A 71 -1.28 10.44 -18.72
N ASN A 72 -1.32 9.68 -17.62
CA ASN A 72 -2.37 9.77 -16.61
C ASN A 72 -1.94 10.54 -15.35
N ALA A 73 -0.69 10.98 -15.26
CA ALA A 73 -0.20 11.74 -14.11
C ALA A 73 -1.07 12.99 -13.85
N GLY A 74 -1.52 13.17 -12.61
CA GLY A 74 -2.38 14.26 -12.16
C GLY A 74 -3.81 14.22 -12.70
N LYS A 75 -4.23 13.12 -13.34
CA LYS A 75 -5.61 12.96 -13.82
C LYS A 75 -6.51 12.43 -12.71
N ILE A 76 -7.75 12.92 -12.71
CA ILE A 76 -8.86 12.36 -11.96
C ILE A 76 -9.30 11.07 -12.65
N GLY A 77 -9.60 10.05 -11.87
CA GLY A 77 -10.15 8.82 -12.41
C GLY A 77 -10.36 7.76 -11.37
N VAL A 78 -10.90 6.62 -11.81
CA VAL A 78 -10.96 5.40 -11.02
C VAL A 78 -10.12 4.32 -11.67
N GLU A 79 -9.63 3.38 -10.86
CA GLU A 79 -8.94 2.20 -11.36
C GLU A 79 -9.50 0.93 -10.73
N LEU A 80 -9.79 -0.05 -11.57
CA LEU A 80 -10.26 -1.37 -11.17
C LEU A 80 -9.25 -2.41 -11.61
N VAL A 81 -8.83 -3.26 -10.67
CA VAL A 81 -8.00 -4.43 -10.95
C VAL A 81 -8.71 -5.67 -10.41
N LEU A 82 -8.80 -6.71 -11.23
CA LEU A 82 -9.25 -8.04 -10.82
C LEU A 82 -8.20 -9.06 -11.24
N LEU A 83 -7.55 -9.69 -10.25
CA LEU A 83 -6.70 -10.84 -10.40
C LEU A 83 -7.49 -12.10 -10.06
N ARG A 84 -7.53 -13.03 -11.02
CA ARG A 84 -8.27 -14.28 -10.91
C ARG A 84 -7.39 -15.41 -10.36
N PRO A 85 -7.98 -16.49 -9.81
CA PRO A 85 -7.22 -17.62 -9.26
C PRO A 85 -6.33 -18.33 -10.29
N ASP A 86 -6.68 -18.23 -11.58
CA ASP A 86 -5.90 -18.76 -12.70
C ASP A 86 -4.74 -17.85 -13.14
N GLY A 87 -4.54 -16.72 -12.45
CA GLY A 87 -3.50 -15.73 -12.74
C GLY A 87 -3.89 -14.67 -13.78
N ARG A 88 -5.09 -14.73 -14.40
CA ARG A 88 -5.52 -13.69 -15.34
C ARG A 88 -5.84 -12.39 -14.62
N LYS A 89 -5.20 -11.30 -15.05
CA LYS A 89 -5.39 -9.94 -14.55
C LYS A 89 -6.17 -9.08 -15.55
N THR A 90 -7.21 -8.41 -15.07
CA THR A 90 -7.85 -7.29 -15.78
C THR A 90 -7.55 -6.02 -15.00
N GLN A 91 -7.05 -4.97 -15.66
CA GLN A 91 -6.80 -3.66 -15.07
C GLN A 91 -7.37 -2.58 -16.00
N ARG A 92 -8.10 -1.61 -15.43
CA ARG A 92 -8.71 -0.51 -16.16
C ARG A 92 -8.54 0.78 -15.38
N PHE A 93 -8.08 1.84 -16.06
CA PHE A 93 -8.08 3.20 -15.53
C PHE A 93 -8.99 4.07 -16.39
N ILE A 94 -10.05 4.61 -15.77
CA ILE A 94 -11.05 5.43 -16.45
C ILE A 94 -10.87 6.89 -16.03
N LYS A 95 -10.73 7.77 -17.02
CA LYS A 95 -10.50 9.20 -16.82
C LYS A 95 -11.81 9.95 -16.74
N TYR A 96 -11.89 10.84 -15.76
CA TYR A 96 -13.03 11.71 -15.56
C TYR A 96 -12.64 13.18 -15.67
N LYS A 97 -13.61 14.05 -15.94
CA LYS A 97 -13.39 15.49 -15.91
C LYS A 97 -13.51 15.99 -14.48
N LYS A 98 -12.93 17.15 -14.21
CA LYS A 98 -13.07 17.83 -12.91
C LYS A 98 -14.53 18.15 -12.56
N SER A 99 -15.41 18.31 -13.55
CA SER A 99 -16.85 18.50 -13.35
C SER A 99 -17.56 17.29 -12.76
N ASP A 100 -16.97 16.10 -12.92
CA ASP A 100 -17.57 14.82 -12.54
C ASP A 100 -16.97 14.32 -11.22
N PHE A 101 -16.17 15.16 -10.55
CA PHE A 101 -15.45 14.83 -9.33
C PHE A 101 -15.99 15.60 -8.13
N TYR A 102 -16.20 14.89 -7.04
CA TYR A 102 -16.42 15.43 -5.72
C TYR A 102 -15.67 14.59 -4.69
N ALA A 103 -15.11 15.25 -3.68
CA ALA A 103 -14.63 14.61 -2.47
C ALA A 103 -14.81 15.56 -1.29
N SER A 104 -15.34 15.05 -0.18
CA SER A 104 -15.51 15.82 1.05
C SER A 104 -14.16 16.18 1.68
N ARG A 105 -14.10 17.31 2.40
CA ARG A 105 -12.96 17.71 3.24
C ARG A 105 -13.15 17.35 4.71
N GLU A 106 -14.23 16.66 5.05
CA GLU A 106 -14.59 16.30 6.43
C GLU A 106 -14.48 14.79 6.68
N LYS A 107 -14.64 13.95 5.64
CA LYS A 107 -14.55 12.49 5.72
C LYS A 107 -14.32 11.86 4.35
N ALA A 108 -14.10 10.54 4.32
CA ALA A 108 -14.16 9.75 3.09
C ALA A 108 -15.58 9.71 2.49
N ASP A 109 -15.86 10.64 1.59
CA ASP A 109 -17.06 10.70 0.76
C ASP A 109 -16.64 11.23 -0.60
N VAL A 110 -16.48 10.32 -1.56
CA VAL A 110 -15.89 10.58 -2.88
C VAL A 110 -16.86 10.11 -3.96
N LYS A 111 -17.05 10.94 -4.98
CA LYS A 111 -17.81 10.63 -6.19
C LYS A 111 -17.01 10.98 -7.43
N ILE A 112 -16.88 10.03 -8.36
CA ILE A 112 -16.19 10.19 -9.64
C ILE A 112 -17.07 9.60 -10.73
N GLY A 113 -17.84 10.45 -11.42
CA GLY A 113 -18.96 9.98 -12.24
C GLY A 113 -20.01 9.31 -11.38
N GLU A 114 -20.40 8.08 -11.75
CA GLU A 114 -21.34 7.26 -10.98
C GLU A 114 -20.64 6.40 -9.92
N ASN A 115 -19.30 6.34 -9.93
CA ASN A 115 -18.52 5.60 -8.93
C ASN A 115 -18.47 6.38 -7.61
N TYR A 116 -18.53 5.67 -6.48
CA TYR A 116 -18.49 6.31 -5.18
C TYR A 116 -17.77 5.50 -4.10
N LEU A 117 -17.30 6.22 -3.09
CA LEU A 117 -16.80 5.75 -1.81
C LEU A 117 -17.56 6.51 -0.73
N GLU A 118 -18.14 5.79 0.23
CA GLU A 118 -18.79 6.38 1.40
C GLU A 118 -18.40 5.65 2.69
N VAL A 119 -18.35 6.39 3.80
CA VAL A 119 -18.13 5.86 5.14
C VAL A 119 -19.28 6.21 6.09
N ASP A 120 -19.65 5.21 6.91
CA ASP A 120 -20.61 5.32 8.00
C ASP A 120 -19.92 5.17 9.36
N TYR A 121 -20.00 6.24 10.18
CA TYR A 121 -19.52 6.31 11.56
C TYR A 121 -20.65 6.24 12.60
N SER A 122 -21.90 5.98 12.19
CA SER A 122 -23.09 6.12 13.05
C SER A 122 -23.27 5.04 14.11
N GLN A 123 -22.46 3.98 14.07
CA GLN A 123 -22.52 2.88 15.03
C GLN A 123 -21.51 3.09 16.15
N ASP A 124 -21.78 2.62 17.37
CA ASP A 124 -20.81 2.54 18.49
C ASP A 124 -19.67 1.52 18.22
N SER A 125 -19.46 1.13 16.96
CA SER A 125 -18.48 0.16 16.48
C SER A 125 -17.45 0.82 15.55
N LEU A 126 -16.52 0.03 15.04
CA LEU A 126 -15.62 0.50 13.97
C LEU A 126 -16.42 0.89 12.71
N PRO A 127 -15.89 1.80 11.87
CA PRO A 127 -16.59 2.31 10.70
C PRO A 127 -16.94 1.23 9.68
N VAL A 128 -17.92 1.53 8.83
CA VAL A 128 -18.25 0.71 7.66
C VAL A 128 -18.05 1.54 6.40
N TYR A 129 -17.22 1.03 5.49
CA TYR A 129 -16.99 1.65 4.19
C TYR A 129 -17.77 0.91 3.12
N LYS A 130 -18.25 1.65 2.13
CA LYS A 130 -18.83 1.07 0.92
C LYS A 130 -18.19 1.72 -0.29
N ILE A 131 -17.88 0.88 -1.28
CA ILE A 131 -17.42 1.33 -2.58
C ILE A 131 -18.33 0.77 -3.66
N HIS A 132 -18.57 1.59 -4.67
CA HIS A 132 -19.21 1.20 -5.90
C HIS A 132 -18.35 1.69 -7.05
N LEU A 133 -17.86 0.76 -7.87
CA LEU A 133 -17.22 1.07 -9.14
C LEU A 133 -17.90 0.25 -10.22
N ASP A 134 -18.32 0.86 -11.32
CA ASP A 134 -18.97 0.16 -12.44
C ASP A 134 -18.43 0.70 -13.77
N GLU A 135 -17.45 0.00 -14.35
CA GLU A 135 -16.68 0.46 -15.48
C GLU A 135 -16.40 -0.65 -16.50
N ASP A 136 -16.86 -0.44 -17.73
CA ASP A 136 -16.70 -1.38 -18.84
C ASP A 136 -17.13 -2.82 -18.44
N GLU A 137 -16.16 -3.75 -18.43
CA GLU A 137 -16.35 -5.16 -18.11
C GLU A 137 -16.20 -5.50 -16.62
N LEU A 138 -15.91 -4.53 -15.74
CA LEU A 138 -15.73 -4.77 -14.31
C LEU A 138 -16.67 -3.90 -13.47
N ALA A 139 -17.27 -4.49 -12.44
CA ALA A 139 -17.91 -3.71 -11.38
C ALA A 139 -17.62 -4.31 -10.00
N PHE A 140 -17.42 -3.46 -9.01
CA PHE A 140 -17.26 -3.80 -7.59
C PHE A 140 -18.32 -3.06 -6.80
N ASP A 141 -19.20 -3.80 -6.12
CA ASP A 141 -20.13 -3.25 -5.14
C ASP A 141 -19.84 -3.92 -3.81
N LEU A 142 -19.05 -3.27 -2.96
CA LEU A 142 -18.42 -3.92 -1.81
C LEU A 142 -18.63 -3.11 -0.54
N THR A 143 -18.94 -3.83 0.54
CA THR A 143 -18.98 -3.32 1.90
C THR A 143 -17.80 -3.85 2.69
N TYR A 144 -17.06 -2.96 3.33
CA TYR A 144 -15.93 -3.23 4.21
C TYR A 144 -16.33 -2.90 5.65
N ARG A 145 -16.43 -3.93 6.49
CA ARG A 145 -16.68 -3.78 7.93
C ARG A 145 -15.35 -3.87 8.67
N CYS A 146 -14.85 -2.73 9.15
CA CYS A 146 -13.54 -2.65 9.77
C CYS A 146 -13.42 -3.57 11.00
N GLU A 147 -12.29 -4.26 11.12
CA GLU A 147 -11.96 -5.14 12.26
C GLU A 147 -10.81 -4.57 13.12
N VAL A 148 -10.08 -3.56 12.61
CA VAL A 148 -8.98 -2.86 13.29
C VAL A 148 -9.22 -1.35 13.23
N VAL A 149 -8.89 -0.63 14.30
CA VAL A 149 -8.97 0.85 14.33
C VAL A 149 -8.05 1.47 13.26
N GLY A 150 -8.42 2.66 12.77
CA GLY A 150 -7.57 3.40 11.85
C GLY A 150 -6.23 3.79 12.48
N TRP A 151 -5.19 3.88 11.66
CA TRP A 151 -3.82 4.13 12.09
C TRP A 151 -3.10 5.08 11.15
N LYS A 152 -2.18 5.87 11.70
CA LYS A 152 -1.17 6.64 10.97
C LYS A 152 0.11 6.72 11.81
N PRO A 153 1.31 6.76 11.21
CA PRO A 153 2.56 6.97 11.95
C PRO A 153 2.62 8.42 12.45
N GLY A 154 2.33 8.62 13.74
CA GLY A 154 2.24 9.92 14.40
C GLY A 154 1.27 10.88 13.71
N SER A 155 1.78 11.86 12.97
CA SER A 155 0.96 12.79 12.19
C SER A 155 0.44 12.20 10.87
N GLY A 156 1.00 11.08 10.39
CA GLY A 156 0.76 10.56 9.04
C GLY A 156 1.48 11.32 7.93
N PHE A 157 2.28 12.35 8.25
CA PHE A 157 3.01 13.18 7.29
C PHE A 157 4.52 13.05 7.41
N SER A 158 5.18 12.87 6.27
CA SER A 158 6.64 12.89 6.15
C SER A 158 7.08 13.96 5.15
N HIS A 159 8.00 14.84 5.58
CA HIS A 159 8.64 15.84 4.71
C HIS A 159 10.00 15.35 4.24
N PHE A 160 10.24 15.40 2.93
CA PHE A 160 11.47 14.91 2.30
C PHE A 160 12.35 16.07 1.86
N ALA A 161 13.20 16.56 2.78
CA ALA A 161 14.10 17.68 2.55
C ALA A 161 13.36 18.88 1.92
N ASP A 162 13.88 19.42 0.81
CA ASP A 162 13.29 20.51 0.03
C ASP A 162 12.38 20.03 -1.12
N LEU A 163 12.15 18.72 -1.25
CA LEU A 163 11.41 18.15 -2.38
C LEU A 163 9.89 18.24 -2.21
N GLY A 164 9.39 18.04 -0.99
CA GLY A 164 7.96 17.99 -0.72
C GLY A 164 7.57 17.12 0.48
N TYR A 165 6.29 16.77 0.56
CA TYR A 165 5.74 15.88 1.57
C TYR A 165 5.06 14.66 0.93
N PHE A 166 5.04 13.57 1.67
CA PHE A 166 4.23 12.38 1.44
C PHE A 166 3.47 12.08 2.73
N ALA A 167 2.16 11.94 2.60
CA ALA A 167 1.29 11.58 3.70
C ALA A 167 0.60 10.26 3.40
N TRP A 168 0.45 9.44 4.45
CA TRP A 168 -0.11 8.11 4.39
C TRP A 168 -0.82 7.78 5.69
N VAL A 169 -2.07 7.38 5.57
CA VAL A 169 -2.89 6.91 6.67
C VAL A 169 -3.57 5.61 6.25
N ILE A 170 -3.86 4.76 7.24
CA ILE A 170 -4.56 3.48 7.06
C ILE A 170 -5.88 3.58 7.82
N PRO A 171 -6.99 4.00 7.18
CA PRO A 171 -8.28 4.10 7.85
C PRO A 171 -8.77 2.73 8.39
N PHE A 172 -8.36 1.62 7.76
CA PHE A 172 -8.42 0.29 8.37
C PHE A 172 -7.39 -0.67 7.79
N ALA A 173 -6.67 -1.37 8.66
CA ALA A 173 -5.68 -2.37 8.23
C ALA A 173 -6.30 -3.73 7.88
N LYS A 174 -7.51 -3.99 8.39
CA LYS A 174 -8.28 -5.21 8.16
C LYS A 174 -9.77 -4.91 8.23
N ALA A 175 -10.52 -5.41 7.27
CA ALA A 175 -11.97 -5.40 7.26
C ALA A 175 -12.50 -6.73 6.72
N ARG A 176 -13.69 -7.12 7.18
CA ARG A 176 -14.48 -8.15 6.52
C ARG A 176 -15.15 -7.54 5.29
N VAL A 177 -14.98 -8.18 4.16
CA VAL A 177 -15.54 -7.74 2.87
C VAL A 177 -16.73 -8.62 2.51
N SER A 178 -17.79 -8.01 2.00
CA SER A 178 -18.93 -8.69 1.40
C SER A 178 -19.54 -7.83 0.30
N GLY A 179 -20.11 -8.45 -0.73
CA GLY A 179 -20.83 -7.74 -1.78
C GLY A 179 -20.79 -8.49 -3.09
N THR A 180 -20.75 -7.76 -4.22
CA THR A 180 -20.72 -8.37 -5.55
C THR A 180 -19.55 -7.88 -6.39
N VAL A 181 -19.06 -8.77 -7.26
CA VAL A 181 -18.09 -8.46 -8.31
C VAL A 181 -18.67 -8.89 -9.64
N ARG A 182 -18.76 -7.95 -10.58
CA ARG A 182 -19.06 -8.24 -11.99
C ARG A 182 -17.76 -8.42 -12.76
N ASP A 183 -17.62 -9.57 -13.40
CA ASP A 183 -16.57 -9.88 -14.37
C ASP A 183 -17.23 -10.22 -15.71
N ARG A 184 -17.25 -9.23 -16.61
CA ARG A 184 -18.00 -9.21 -17.88
C ARG A 184 -19.49 -9.42 -17.65
N GLU A 185 -19.99 -10.59 -18.04
CA GLU A 185 -21.39 -11.00 -17.95
C GLU A 185 -21.68 -11.76 -16.64
N THR A 186 -20.64 -12.16 -15.90
CA THR A 186 -20.78 -12.92 -14.65
C THR A 186 -20.82 -11.97 -13.47
N ILE A 187 -21.82 -12.12 -12.61
CA ILE A 187 -21.87 -11.45 -11.31
C ILE A 187 -21.66 -12.52 -10.24
N MET A 188 -20.74 -12.26 -9.31
CA MET A 188 -20.39 -13.15 -8.22
C MET A 188 -20.71 -12.46 -6.90
N GLU A 189 -21.43 -13.15 -6.01
CA GLU A 189 -21.46 -12.82 -4.59
C GLU A 189 -20.10 -13.18 -3.99
N VAL A 190 -19.50 -12.26 -3.24
CA VAL A 190 -18.15 -12.41 -2.73
C VAL A 190 -18.10 -12.11 -1.24
N SER A 191 -17.16 -12.76 -0.57
CA SER A 191 -16.75 -12.43 0.78
C SER A 191 -15.23 -12.54 0.90
N GLY A 192 -14.63 -11.85 1.87
CA GLY A 192 -13.18 -11.84 2.01
C GLY A 192 -12.64 -10.95 3.11
N VAL A 193 -11.35 -10.64 3.00
CA VAL A 193 -10.62 -9.73 3.88
C VAL A 193 -10.06 -8.58 3.04
N GLY A 194 -10.21 -7.35 3.52
CA GLY A 194 -9.80 -6.17 2.78
C GLY A 194 -8.99 -5.17 3.60
N TYR A 195 -8.38 -4.26 2.87
CA TYR A 195 -7.51 -3.20 3.36
C TYR A 195 -7.84 -1.88 2.67
N HIS A 196 -7.61 -0.77 3.38
CA HIS A 196 -7.69 0.56 2.82
C HIS A 196 -6.58 1.46 3.35
N ASP A 197 -5.92 2.17 2.44
CA ASP A 197 -5.15 3.36 2.77
C ASP A 197 -5.48 4.57 1.89
N HIS A 198 -5.04 5.71 2.40
CA HIS A 198 -5.18 7.00 1.75
C HIS A 198 -3.84 7.72 1.77
N ASN A 199 -3.46 8.22 0.61
CA ASN A 199 -2.17 8.85 0.38
C ASN A 199 -2.36 10.18 -0.34
N TRP A 200 -1.56 11.17 0.03
CA TRP A 200 -1.45 12.42 -0.71
C TRP A 200 -0.05 13.01 -0.60
N LEU A 201 0.38 13.69 -1.66
CA LEU A 201 1.75 14.15 -1.80
C LEU A 201 1.85 15.27 -2.83
N ASN A 202 2.94 16.05 -2.76
CA ASN A 202 3.12 17.23 -3.61
C ASN A 202 4.37 17.19 -4.51
N PHE A 203 4.94 16.01 -4.75
CA PHE A 203 6.12 15.81 -5.60
C PHE A 203 6.10 14.44 -6.28
N SER A 204 7.04 14.12 -7.17
CA SER A 204 7.09 12.76 -7.72
C SER A 204 7.81 11.82 -6.76
N PHE A 205 7.08 11.13 -5.88
CA PHE A 205 7.67 10.22 -4.88
C PHE A 205 8.47 9.08 -5.55
N SER A 206 8.00 8.58 -6.70
CA SER A 206 8.73 7.59 -7.51
C SER A 206 10.12 8.06 -7.95
N SER A 207 10.38 9.38 -8.01
CA SER A 207 11.68 9.93 -8.39
C SER A 207 12.77 9.80 -7.32
N ILE A 208 12.40 9.41 -6.09
CA ILE A 208 13.32 9.21 -4.96
C ILE A 208 13.39 7.76 -4.47
N ILE A 209 12.61 6.83 -5.03
CA ILE A 209 12.57 5.43 -4.58
C ILE A 209 13.62 4.58 -5.33
N GLU A 210 14.40 3.78 -4.60
CA GLU A 210 15.24 2.71 -5.17
C GLU A 210 14.64 1.32 -4.93
N TYR A 211 14.03 1.14 -3.77
CA TYR A 211 13.40 -0.09 -3.35
C TYR A 211 12.20 0.23 -2.48
N TRP A 212 11.11 -0.50 -2.68
CA TRP A 212 9.91 -0.42 -1.88
C TRP A 212 9.47 -1.85 -1.60
N MET A 213 9.35 -2.20 -0.33
CA MET A 213 8.60 -3.36 0.12
C MET A 213 7.41 -2.92 0.94
N TRP A 214 6.26 -3.53 0.70
CA TRP A 214 5.09 -3.33 1.53
C TRP A 214 4.27 -4.61 1.61
N GLY A 215 3.71 -4.88 2.78
CA GLY A 215 2.93 -6.07 3.01
C GLY A 215 2.10 -5.96 4.28
N ARG A 216 1.18 -6.92 4.43
CA ARG A 216 0.31 -7.04 5.59
C ARG A 216 0.34 -8.47 6.10
N ILE A 217 0.00 -8.70 7.35
CA ILE A 217 -0.18 -10.07 7.87
C ILE A 217 -1.50 -10.12 8.60
N TYR A 218 -2.28 -11.15 8.29
CA TYR A 218 -3.49 -11.48 9.02
C TYR A 218 -3.28 -12.85 9.64
N SER A 219 -3.19 -12.87 10.96
CA SER A 219 -3.11 -14.11 11.73
C SER A 219 -4.37 -14.24 12.59
N ARG A 220 -4.38 -15.23 13.51
CA ARG A 220 -5.53 -15.48 14.36
C ARG A 220 -5.81 -14.28 15.28
N ASN A 221 -4.77 -13.77 15.94
CA ASN A 221 -4.92 -12.67 16.91
C ASN A 221 -4.35 -11.34 16.41
N PHE A 222 -3.48 -11.35 15.40
CA PHE A 222 -2.72 -10.17 15.00
C PHE A 222 -3.00 -9.70 13.58
N THR A 223 -2.93 -8.39 13.41
CA THR A 223 -2.88 -7.72 12.10
C THR A 223 -1.62 -6.88 12.05
N LEU A 224 -0.79 -7.07 11.03
CA LEU A 224 0.38 -6.21 10.78
C LEU A 224 0.22 -5.46 9.46
N SER A 225 0.75 -4.25 9.40
CA SER A 225 1.06 -3.53 8.16
C SER A 225 2.49 -3.02 8.26
N TYR A 226 3.31 -3.29 7.25
CA TYR A 226 4.72 -2.91 7.27
C TYR A 226 5.19 -2.45 5.90
N ALA A 227 6.10 -1.47 5.88
CA ALA A 227 6.76 -1.04 4.66
C ALA A 227 8.22 -0.65 4.91
N PHE A 228 9.09 -1.04 3.99
CA PHE A 228 10.48 -0.61 3.95
C PHE A 228 10.74 0.06 2.60
N ILE A 229 11.07 1.35 2.61
CA ILE A 229 11.38 2.11 1.41
C ILE A 229 12.82 2.61 1.52
N GLN A 230 13.66 2.14 0.60
CA GLN A 230 15.00 2.69 0.40
C GLN A 230 14.89 3.83 -0.59
N CYS A 231 15.18 5.05 -0.13
CA CYS A 231 15.31 6.17 -1.05
C CYS A 231 16.69 6.17 -1.76
N ASN A 232 16.82 6.99 -2.80
CA ASN A 232 18.06 7.18 -3.56
C ASN A 232 18.95 8.31 -3.01
N GLU A 233 20.08 8.53 -3.69
CA GLU A 233 21.08 9.55 -3.30
C GLU A 233 20.51 10.97 -3.19
N LYS A 234 19.38 11.30 -3.84
CA LYS A 234 18.79 12.65 -3.76
C LYS A 234 18.35 13.04 -2.34
N VAL A 235 18.12 12.04 -1.49
CA VAL A 235 17.77 12.23 -0.08
C VAL A 235 18.70 11.40 0.82
N ASP A 236 19.98 11.32 0.46
CA ASP A 236 21.05 10.64 1.21
C ASP A 236 20.76 9.17 1.54
N ARG A 237 20.06 8.49 0.62
CA ARG A 237 19.61 7.11 0.77
C ARG A 237 18.82 6.86 2.07
N HIS A 238 18.03 7.84 2.49
CA HIS A 238 17.18 7.68 3.68
C HIS A 238 16.29 6.43 3.59
N ALA A 239 16.18 5.70 4.70
CA ALA A 239 15.27 4.56 4.82
C ALA A 239 13.98 4.98 5.55
N VAL A 240 12.85 4.92 4.84
CA VAL A 240 11.52 5.10 5.43
C VAL A 240 11.03 3.72 5.86
N LYS A 241 10.68 3.59 7.14
CA LYS A 241 10.37 2.30 7.78
C LYS A 241 9.12 2.47 8.61
N VAL A 242 8.15 1.59 8.41
CA VAL A 242 6.91 1.56 9.20
C VAL A 242 6.52 0.13 9.50
N LEU A 243 6.10 -0.10 10.75
CA LEU A 243 5.53 -1.33 11.25
C LEU A 243 4.43 -0.96 12.24
N MET A 244 3.20 -1.29 11.87
CA MET A 244 2.04 -1.28 12.76
C MET A 244 1.68 -2.73 13.08
N ALA A 245 1.44 -3.04 14.34
CA ALA A 245 0.83 -4.30 14.76
C ALA A 245 -0.39 -4.02 15.66
N ALA A 246 -1.47 -4.75 15.41
CA ALA A 246 -2.70 -4.72 16.19
C ALA A 246 -3.01 -6.12 16.73
N LYS A 247 -3.60 -6.19 17.93
CA LYS A 247 -4.16 -7.41 18.53
C LYS A 247 -5.67 -7.25 18.64
N GLY A 248 -6.43 -8.09 17.95
CA GLY A 248 -7.85 -7.83 17.75
C GLY A 248 -8.04 -6.50 17.03
N LYS A 249 -8.77 -5.56 17.65
CA LYS A 249 -9.03 -4.24 17.07
C LYS A 249 -8.00 -3.17 17.42
N ASP A 250 -7.21 -3.38 18.47
CA ASP A 250 -6.40 -2.34 19.11
C ASP A 250 -4.95 -2.41 18.63
N ILE A 251 -4.37 -1.25 18.35
CA ILE A 251 -2.97 -1.11 17.92
C ILE A 251 -2.06 -1.26 19.15
N ILE A 252 -1.11 -2.18 19.07
CA ILE A 252 -0.17 -2.51 20.16
C ILE A 252 1.28 -2.10 19.84
N LEU A 253 1.59 -1.81 18.57
CA LEU A 253 2.90 -1.36 18.13
C LEU A 253 2.78 -0.40 16.95
N SER A 254 3.55 0.69 16.99
CA SER A 254 3.70 1.63 15.88
C SER A 254 5.14 2.18 15.88
N THR A 255 5.95 1.72 14.92
CA THR A 255 7.39 1.96 14.93
C THR A 255 8.02 1.86 13.53
N GLY A 256 9.06 2.64 13.27
CA GLY A 256 10.05 2.45 12.21
C GLY A 256 11.37 1.86 12.73
N GLU A 257 11.47 1.62 14.04
CA GLU A 257 12.61 1.02 14.73
C GLU A 257 12.53 -0.52 14.70
N TYR A 258 12.74 -1.13 13.53
CA TYR A 258 12.84 -2.58 13.36
C TYR A 258 14.02 -2.99 12.49
N ASP A 259 14.61 -4.15 12.74
CA ASP A 259 15.61 -4.74 11.85
C ASP A 259 14.94 -5.34 10.63
N PHE A 260 15.54 -5.15 9.46
CA PHE A 260 15.04 -5.65 8.19
C PHE A 260 16.13 -6.45 7.47
N ILE A 261 16.01 -7.76 7.52
CA ILE A 261 17.02 -8.69 6.99
C ILE A 261 16.42 -9.42 5.78
N GLN A 262 17.23 -9.55 4.74
CA GLN A 262 16.86 -10.22 3.49
C GLN A 262 17.94 -11.21 3.11
N GLU A 263 17.53 -12.43 2.81
CA GLU A 263 18.45 -13.53 2.57
C GLU A 263 17.99 -14.38 1.38
N ASN A 264 18.89 -15.26 0.93
CA ASN A 264 18.59 -16.30 -0.05
C ASN A 264 18.04 -15.76 -1.38
N PHE A 265 18.63 -14.69 -1.91
CA PHE A 265 18.17 -14.06 -3.14
C PHE A 265 18.13 -15.01 -4.34
N GLU A 266 17.08 -14.89 -5.15
CA GLU A 266 16.88 -15.62 -6.40
C GLU A 266 16.63 -14.65 -7.55
N TYR A 267 17.20 -14.92 -8.73
CA TYR A 267 17.02 -14.07 -9.91
C TYR A 267 15.81 -14.51 -10.74
N SER A 268 14.90 -13.57 -11.01
CA SER A 268 13.79 -13.77 -11.95
C SER A 268 14.14 -13.15 -13.31
N SER A 269 14.19 -13.99 -14.34
CA SER A 269 14.37 -13.52 -15.72
C SER A 269 13.18 -12.70 -16.23
N ALA A 270 11.97 -13.00 -15.75
CA ALA A 270 10.73 -12.30 -16.11
C ALA A 270 10.73 -10.85 -15.62
N ALA A 271 11.12 -10.63 -14.36
CA ALA A 271 11.27 -9.29 -13.81
C ALA A 271 12.60 -8.62 -14.22
N GLY A 272 13.62 -9.40 -14.56
CA GLY A 272 14.98 -8.89 -14.80
C GLY A 272 15.70 -8.46 -13.53
N HIS A 273 15.24 -8.93 -12.36
CA HIS A 273 15.72 -8.57 -11.03
C HIS A 273 15.77 -9.78 -10.10
N SER A 274 16.51 -9.66 -8.99
CA SER A 274 16.46 -10.63 -7.90
C SER A 274 15.44 -10.24 -6.83
N PHE A 275 14.89 -11.23 -6.14
CA PHE A 275 14.04 -11.06 -4.96
C PHE A 275 14.58 -11.94 -3.82
N PRO A 276 14.42 -11.56 -2.55
CA PRO A 276 14.82 -12.39 -1.41
C PRO A 276 13.86 -13.58 -1.25
N LYS A 277 14.37 -14.75 -0.86
CA LYS A 277 13.50 -15.88 -0.48
C LYS A 277 13.15 -15.91 0.99
N THR A 278 13.94 -15.24 1.82
CA THR A 278 13.66 -15.08 3.25
C THR A 278 13.75 -13.61 3.62
N ILE A 279 12.74 -13.14 4.35
CA ILE A 279 12.69 -11.78 4.89
C ILE A 279 12.40 -11.89 6.38
N THR A 280 13.18 -11.19 7.21
CA THR A 280 12.97 -11.14 8.66
C THR A 280 12.79 -9.68 9.09
N ILE A 281 11.71 -9.42 9.81
CA ILE A 281 11.41 -8.12 10.44
C ILE A 281 11.39 -8.33 11.95
N THR A 282 12.25 -7.63 12.68
CA THR A 282 12.37 -7.81 14.14
C THR A 282 12.32 -6.48 14.87
N THR A 283 11.44 -6.38 15.85
CA THR A 283 11.50 -5.36 16.91
C THR A 283 11.93 -6.09 18.19
N PRO A 284 13.16 -5.85 18.70
CA PRO A 284 13.70 -6.60 19.83
C PRO A 284 12.72 -6.72 21.00
N GLU A 285 12.60 -7.93 21.55
CA GLU A 285 11.73 -8.29 22.68
C GLU A 285 10.21 -8.15 22.48
N ILE A 286 9.76 -7.56 21.36
CA ILE A 286 8.34 -7.27 21.09
C ILE A 286 7.79 -8.16 19.99
N LEU A 287 8.44 -8.20 18.81
CA LEU A 287 7.88 -8.82 17.61
C LEU A 287 8.99 -9.36 16.72
N SER A 288 8.82 -10.57 16.20
CA SER A 288 9.65 -11.12 15.13
C SER A 288 8.74 -11.74 14.10
N VAL A 289 8.96 -11.43 12.83
CA VAL A 289 8.31 -12.14 11.74
C VAL A 289 9.33 -12.58 10.70
N GLN A 290 9.28 -13.87 10.37
CA GLN A 290 9.99 -14.43 9.23
C GLN A 290 8.98 -14.74 8.12
N LEU A 291 9.29 -14.29 6.91
CA LEU A 291 8.57 -14.59 5.69
C LEU A 291 9.44 -15.48 4.81
N ASP A 292 8.94 -16.66 4.48
CA ASP A 292 9.57 -17.57 3.54
C ASP A 292 8.76 -17.57 2.23
N VAL A 293 9.36 -17.07 1.15
CA VAL A 293 8.71 -16.96 -0.16
C VAL A 293 8.43 -18.34 -0.73
N HIS A 294 7.15 -18.72 -0.73
CA HIS A 294 6.67 -19.98 -1.26
C HIS A 294 6.41 -19.90 -2.77
N ARG A 295 5.87 -18.77 -3.26
CA ARG A 295 5.53 -18.59 -4.68
C ARG A 295 5.65 -17.13 -5.12
N VAL A 296 6.15 -16.90 -6.33
CA VAL A 296 6.08 -15.60 -7.02
C VAL A 296 4.78 -15.59 -7.85
N LEU A 297 3.84 -14.70 -7.53
CA LEU A 297 2.55 -14.59 -8.22
C LEU A 297 2.64 -13.68 -9.45
N GLU A 298 3.35 -12.56 -9.33
CA GLU A 298 3.64 -11.66 -10.45
C GLU A 298 5.13 -11.30 -10.45
N ALA A 299 5.72 -11.25 -11.64
CA ALA A 299 7.10 -10.83 -11.88
C ALA A 299 7.14 -10.05 -13.20
N GLU A 300 7.19 -8.73 -13.12
CA GLU A 300 7.05 -7.86 -14.29
C GLU A 300 8.18 -6.83 -14.39
N ASP A 301 8.57 -6.50 -15.62
CA ASP A 301 9.31 -5.26 -15.95
C ASP A 301 8.28 -4.14 -16.09
N MET A 302 8.28 -3.20 -15.13
CA MET A 302 7.30 -2.10 -15.11
C MET A 302 7.46 -1.11 -16.27
N LEU A 303 8.55 -1.16 -17.04
CA LEU A 303 8.70 -0.33 -18.25
C LEU A 303 7.73 -0.73 -19.36
N SER A 304 7.10 -1.90 -19.25
CA SER A 304 6.04 -2.35 -20.14
C SER A 304 4.83 -1.40 -20.21
N ASN A 305 4.64 -0.56 -19.19
CA ASN A 305 3.54 0.41 -19.12
C ASN A 305 3.84 1.74 -19.85
N PHE A 306 5.08 1.96 -20.33
CA PHE A 306 5.43 3.17 -21.06
C PHE A 306 5.21 3.01 -22.57
N PRO A 307 4.77 4.09 -23.28
CA PRO A 307 4.84 4.15 -24.74
C PRO A 307 6.24 3.83 -25.25
N ALA A 308 6.36 3.18 -26.41
CA ALA A 308 7.62 2.61 -26.90
C ALA A 308 8.82 3.58 -26.91
N LEU A 309 8.59 4.86 -27.23
CA LEU A 309 9.63 5.89 -27.23
C LEU A 309 10.12 6.25 -25.81
N LEU A 310 9.20 6.38 -24.85
CA LEU A 310 9.53 6.63 -23.44
C LEU A 310 10.20 5.42 -22.80
N ARG A 311 9.73 4.21 -23.15
CA ARG A 311 10.36 2.94 -22.77
C ARG A 311 11.80 2.86 -23.28
N PHE A 312 12.05 3.29 -24.51
CA PHE A 312 13.38 3.32 -25.11
C PHE A 312 14.31 4.29 -24.36
N ILE A 313 13.85 5.51 -24.08
CA ILE A 313 14.63 6.50 -23.32
C ILE A 313 14.91 6.00 -21.89
N ALA A 314 13.89 5.52 -21.19
CA ALA A 314 14.03 4.98 -19.83
C ALA A 314 15.01 3.79 -19.78
N LYS A 315 14.91 2.86 -20.73
CA LYS A 315 15.72 1.63 -20.77
C LYS A 315 17.15 1.85 -21.25
N TYR A 316 17.37 2.66 -22.29
CA TYR A 316 18.67 2.76 -22.97
C TYR A 316 19.43 4.05 -22.69
N ILE A 317 18.74 5.14 -22.36
CA ILE A 317 19.36 6.43 -22.04
C ILE A 317 19.48 6.60 -20.52
N LEU A 318 18.40 6.33 -19.78
CA LEU A 318 18.36 6.46 -18.31
C LEU A 318 18.74 5.16 -17.59
N LYS A 319 18.89 4.04 -18.31
CA LYS A 319 19.21 2.69 -17.78
C LYS A 319 18.31 2.23 -16.62
N MET A 320 17.09 2.75 -16.54
CA MET A 320 16.10 2.30 -15.55
C MET A 320 15.65 0.88 -15.90
N LYS A 321 15.48 0.04 -14.87
CA LYS A 321 14.83 -1.27 -14.93
C LYS A 321 14.10 -1.44 -13.59
N PRO A 322 12.79 -1.19 -13.52
CA PRO A 322 11.99 -1.47 -12.34
C PRO A 322 11.45 -2.89 -12.44
N GLY A 323 11.88 -3.74 -11.51
CA GLY A 323 11.28 -5.05 -11.29
C GLY A 323 10.13 -4.92 -10.28
N TYR A 324 9.00 -5.52 -10.60
CA TYR A 324 7.89 -5.71 -9.68
C TYR A 324 7.75 -7.19 -9.33
N PHE A 325 7.55 -7.48 -8.04
CA PHE A 325 7.24 -8.80 -7.53
C PHE A 325 6.02 -8.74 -6.63
N ARG A 326 5.05 -9.61 -6.88
CA ARG A 326 4.03 -9.98 -5.89
C ARG A 326 4.37 -11.35 -5.38
N LEU A 327 4.65 -11.44 -4.09
CA LEU A 327 5.17 -12.64 -3.44
C LEU A 327 4.12 -13.20 -2.51
N ASN A 328 3.95 -14.51 -2.59
CA ASN A 328 3.21 -15.27 -1.63
C ASN A 328 4.20 -15.98 -0.69
N SER A 329 4.16 -15.63 0.60
CA SER A 329 5.04 -16.15 1.63
C SER A 329 4.27 -16.85 2.74
N ASP A 330 4.84 -17.94 3.23
CA ASP A 330 4.48 -18.47 4.54
C ASP A 330 5.15 -17.59 5.61
N PHE A 331 4.45 -17.32 6.70
CA PHE A 331 4.99 -16.53 7.79
C PHE A 331 5.05 -17.32 9.10
N LYS A 332 6.04 -16.98 9.92
CA LYS A 332 6.11 -17.29 11.34
C LYS A 332 6.18 -15.99 12.11
N LEU A 333 5.21 -15.75 12.97
CA LEU A 333 5.04 -14.52 13.73
C LEU A 333 5.15 -14.83 15.22
N ASP A 334 6.15 -14.24 15.86
CA ASP A 334 6.31 -14.24 17.31
C ASP A 334 5.96 -12.85 17.86
N VAL A 335 5.05 -12.78 18.83
CA VAL A 335 4.68 -11.53 19.49
C VAL A 335 4.74 -11.70 20.99
N ASN A 336 5.40 -10.77 21.67
CA ASN A 336 5.35 -10.62 23.11
C ASN A 336 4.48 -9.40 23.47
N HIS A 337 3.36 -9.65 24.14
CA HIS A 337 2.44 -8.60 24.54
C HIS A 337 1.94 -8.88 25.96
N ASP A 338 2.12 -7.91 26.85
CA ASP A 338 1.84 -8.01 28.29
C ASP A 338 2.49 -9.22 28.97
N GLY A 339 3.71 -9.58 28.53
CA GLY A 339 4.47 -10.72 29.05
C GLY A 339 3.99 -12.09 28.54
N ILE A 340 2.96 -12.12 27.68
CA ILE A 340 2.48 -13.33 27.04
C ILE A 340 3.11 -13.44 25.65
N LYS A 341 3.73 -14.60 25.39
CA LYS A 341 4.27 -14.94 24.08
C LYS A 341 3.22 -15.64 23.22
N PHE A 342 3.10 -15.20 21.98
CA PHE A 342 2.26 -15.78 20.95
C PHE A 342 3.15 -16.21 19.79
N GLU A 343 2.87 -17.40 19.26
CA GLU A 343 3.51 -17.92 18.05
C GLU A 343 2.38 -18.26 17.06
N GLU A 344 2.37 -17.61 15.92
CA GLU A 344 1.32 -17.80 14.91
C GLU A 344 1.94 -17.97 13.52
N THR A 345 1.31 -18.81 12.71
CA THR A 345 1.73 -19.07 11.34
C THR A 345 0.58 -18.86 10.39
N GLY A 346 0.92 -18.68 9.12
CA GLY A 346 -0.05 -18.51 8.07
C GLY A 346 0.64 -18.16 6.76
N ASN A 347 -0.11 -17.52 5.89
CA ASN A 347 0.33 -17.16 4.57
C ASN A 347 -0.04 -15.69 4.28
N THR A 348 0.79 -14.99 3.51
CA THR A 348 0.59 -13.58 3.21
C THR A 348 1.07 -13.21 1.81
N LEU A 349 0.42 -12.21 1.23
CA LEU A 349 0.91 -11.48 0.07
C LEU A 349 1.67 -10.23 0.49
N HIS A 350 2.84 -10.04 -0.13
CA HIS A 350 3.62 -8.81 -0.01
C HIS A 350 4.25 -8.47 -1.35
N GLU A 351 4.62 -7.22 -1.51
CA GLU A 351 5.05 -6.66 -2.78
C GLU A 351 6.43 -6.05 -2.66
N ILE A 352 7.22 -6.21 -3.72
CA ILE A 352 8.53 -5.60 -3.88
C ILE A 352 8.56 -4.85 -5.21
N VAL A 353 8.87 -3.57 -5.16
CA VAL A 353 9.31 -2.79 -6.32
C VAL A 353 10.79 -2.48 -6.15
N THR A 354 11.60 -2.78 -7.16
CA THR A 354 13.04 -2.49 -7.12
C THR A 354 13.51 -1.85 -8.42
N PHE A 355 14.23 -0.73 -8.29
CA PHE A 355 14.84 0.00 -9.41
C PHE A 355 16.34 -0.30 -9.55
N LYS A 356 16.92 -1.02 -8.57
CA LYS A 356 18.30 -1.51 -8.57
C LYS A 356 18.32 -3.04 -8.48
N GLN A 357 19.43 -3.65 -8.90
CA GLN A 357 19.62 -5.08 -8.70
C GLN A 357 19.82 -5.37 -7.20
N LEU A 358 19.01 -6.28 -6.65
CA LEU A 358 19.16 -6.72 -5.26
C LEU A 358 20.21 -7.84 -5.16
N GLY A 359 20.88 -7.94 -4.00
CA GLY A 359 21.82 -9.04 -3.71
C GLY A 359 23.19 -8.96 -4.40
N GLN A 360 23.50 -7.88 -5.13
CA GLN A 360 24.86 -7.61 -5.56
C GLN A 360 25.56 -6.76 -4.47
N THR A 361 26.54 -7.34 -3.80
CA THR A 361 27.53 -6.56 -3.05
C THR A 361 28.29 -5.71 -4.07
N SER A 362 28.15 -4.39 -3.98
CA SER A 362 29.02 -3.44 -4.69
C SER A 362 30.47 -3.63 -4.31
#